data_AF-A0A810NLY6-F1
#
_entry.id   AF-A0A810NLY6-F1
#
_cell.length_a   1.000
_cell.length_b   1.000
_cell.length_c   1.000
_cell.angle_alpha   90.00
_cell.angle_beta   90.00
_cell.angle_gamma   90.00
#
_symmetry.space_group_name_H-M   'P 1'
#
loop_
_entity.id
_entity.type
_entity.pdbx_description
1 polymer ?
#
loop_
_entity_poly.entity_id
_entity_poly.type
_entity_poly.pdbx_seq_one_letter_code
_entity_poly.pdbx_strand_id
1 'polypeptide(L)'
;MSQNPPQLPNLWRLTWLDVDPSRREFDPAAVASIVRALPPADRVPAPGTDWRLVDFWYDEMTAALVDSYGPWVVGWPYRVEMEDTAEYGRIPAWRQENPPITAPGEVLAGIADAVVAWQGLLTELSTDPRSRFVPSSARAIEDDDGVPRAWRVVMGPVKRLVFPQHPRLPHPAGLSWAEVDPARRRFDPETVPAVLAGVPAAASVPAPHADWRLIDLWLETVTSALVEQYGTWVVGWRWSIGEGDLDGGVVGAWCCASHSITTPEATRAAVAASVVEWHDWLVDLAERFARFLPLPGDLPADDALDGWERAVAHLVTAVGDRTQYESGWYGCCRTVLGWFLTAAGMEDRERRDELIAHATDGRFASWVEPSRADVHSVAERLAEQVVRAGT
;
A
#
# COMPACT_ATOMS: atom_id res chain seq x y z
N MET A 1 7.71 19.30 11.59
CA MET A 1 8.37 18.18 12.30
C MET A 1 9.43 17.62 11.38
N SER A 2 10.70 17.94 11.64
CA SER A 2 11.85 17.46 10.87
C SER A 2 12.68 16.56 11.79
N GLN A 3 12.22 15.34 12.00
CA GLN A 3 13.04 14.33 12.66
C GLN A 3 13.03 13.11 11.76
N ASN A 4 14.20 12.83 11.19
CA ASN A 4 14.45 11.53 10.61
C ASN A 4 14.32 10.48 11.73
N PRO A 5 13.74 9.31 11.46
CA PRO A 5 13.66 8.25 12.45
C PRO A 5 15.08 7.90 12.94
N PRO A 6 15.21 7.41 14.20
CA PRO A 6 16.49 6.91 14.66
C PRO A 6 16.97 5.76 13.76
N GLN A 7 18.26 5.73 13.47
CA GLN A 7 18.84 4.64 12.68
C GLN A 7 18.95 3.39 13.56
N LEU A 8 17.99 2.49 13.42
CA LEU A 8 17.97 1.23 14.17
C LEU A 8 18.91 0.18 13.57
N PRO A 9 19.54 -0.69 14.40
CA PRO A 9 20.22 -1.88 13.91
C PRO A 9 19.26 -2.72 13.08
N ASN A 10 19.69 -3.16 11.90
CA ASN A 10 18.88 -4.10 11.14
C ASN A 10 18.97 -5.47 11.79
N LEU A 11 17.87 -5.95 12.41
CA LEU A 11 17.79 -7.29 13.02
C LEU A 11 18.35 -8.37 12.09
N TRP A 12 18.04 -8.29 10.80
CA TRP A 12 18.44 -9.26 9.77
C TRP A 12 19.94 -9.22 9.42
N ARG A 13 20.67 -8.21 9.90
CA ARG A 13 22.12 -8.09 9.79
C ARG A 13 22.85 -8.45 11.08
N LEU A 14 22.13 -8.69 12.18
CA LEU A 14 22.74 -9.13 13.43
C LEU A 14 23.19 -10.60 13.30
N THR A 15 24.40 -10.86 13.75
CA THR A 15 24.96 -12.21 13.87
C THR A 15 24.50 -12.84 15.17
N TRP A 16 24.66 -14.16 15.30
CA TRP A 16 24.41 -14.83 16.58
C TRP A 16 25.24 -14.21 17.71
N LEU A 17 26.47 -13.78 17.44
CA LEU A 17 27.33 -13.15 18.45
C LEU A 17 26.75 -11.85 19.00
N ASP A 18 25.99 -11.10 18.18
CA ASP A 18 25.32 -9.87 18.60
C ASP A 18 24.12 -10.19 19.49
N VAL A 19 23.44 -11.31 19.25
CA VAL A 19 22.20 -11.70 19.93
C VAL A 19 22.37 -12.87 20.90
N ASP A 20 23.58 -13.30 21.23
CA ASP A 20 23.80 -14.41 22.15
C ASP A 20 23.47 -13.99 23.59
N PRO A 21 22.42 -14.57 24.20
CA PRO A 21 21.99 -14.19 25.55
C PRO A 21 23.01 -14.57 26.62
N SER A 22 23.90 -15.55 26.38
CA SER A 22 24.92 -15.97 27.35
C SER A 22 26.04 -14.93 27.54
N ARG A 23 26.13 -13.97 26.63
CA ARG A 23 27.17 -12.94 26.62
C ARG A 23 26.78 -11.66 27.34
N ARG A 24 25.61 -11.63 27.98
CA ARG A 24 25.06 -10.43 28.63
C ARG A 24 24.32 -10.77 29.92
N GLU A 25 24.40 -9.84 30.87
CA GLU A 25 23.56 -9.85 32.05
C GLU A 25 22.20 -9.24 31.69
N PHE A 26 21.12 -9.90 32.10
CA PHE A 26 19.75 -9.44 31.89
C PHE A 26 18.91 -9.79 33.12
N ASP A 27 18.30 -8.78 33.73
CA ASP A 27 17.37 -8.95 34.85
C ASP A 27 15.93 -8.70 34.36
N PRO A 28 15.12 -9.76 34.16
CA PRO A 28 13.72 -9.61 33.75
C PRO A 28 12.89 -8.74 34.70
N ALA A 29 13.19 -8.72 36.00
CA ALA A 29 12.43 -7.96 36.98
C ALA A 29 12.68 -6.44 36.87
N ALA A 30 13.84 -6.03 36.37
CA ALA A 30 14.21 -4.62 36.19
C ALA A 30 13.60 -4.00 34.91
N VAL A 31 13.22 -4.82 33.92
CA VAL A 31 12.84 -4.33 32.58
C VAL A 31 11.69 -3.33 32.64
N ALA A 32 10.64 -3.61 33.41
CA ALA A 32 9.49 -2.72 33.52
C ALA A 32 9.83 -1.36 34.15
N SER A 33 10.82 -1.31 35.05
CA SER A 33 11.31 -0.04 35.60
C SER A 33 12.13 0.72 34.57
N ILE A 34 13.00 0.03 33.83
CA ILE A 34 13.84 0.63 32.79
C ILE A 34 12.97 1.22 31.68
N VAL A 35 12.01 0.45 31.14
CA VAL A 35 11.09 0.90 30.08
C VAL A 35 10.34 2.17 30.48
N ARG A 36 9.85 2.27 31.71
CA ARG A 36 9.15 3.47 32.21
C ARG A 36 10.06 4.68 32.40
N ALA A 37 11.36 4.46 32.59
CA ALA A 37 12.35 5.50 32.76
C ALA A 37 12.94 5.99 31.41
N LEU A 38 12.64 5.30 30.30
CA LEU A 38 13.13 5.70 28.98
C LEU A 38 12.52 7.05 28.57
N PRO A 39 13.28 7.95 27.93
CA PRO A 39 12.76 9.25 27.53
C PRO A 39 11.47 9.22 26.71
N PRO A 40 11.24 8.32 25.73
CA PRO A 40 9.98 8.32 24.98
C PRO A 40 8.76 7.80 25.78
N ALA A 41 8.96 7.26 26.98
CA ALA A 41 7.87 6.72 27.80
C ALA A 41 6.92 7.79 28.36
N ASP A 42 7.35 9.06 28.42
CA ASP A 42 6.50 10.19 28.80
C ASP A 42 5.61 10.69 27.66
N ARG A 43 5.87 10.22 26.42
CA ARG A 43 5.21 10.61 25.18
C ARG A 43 4.44 9.46 24.53
N VAL A 44 3.92 8.51 25.34
CA VAL A 44 3.04 7.45 24.79
C VAL A 44 1.90 8.10 24.00
N PRO A 45 1.71 7.74 22.71
CA PRO A 45 0.64 8.30 21.91
C PRO A 45 -0.74 8.04 22.52
N ALA A 46 -1.69 8.95 22.30
CA ALA A 46 -3.06 8.73 22.74
C ALA A 46 -3.73 7.61 21.93
N PRO A 47 -4.68 6.84 22.50
CA PRO A 47 -5.51 5.92 21.74
C PRO A 47 -6.17 6.59 20.54
N GLY A 48 -6.11 5.95 19.37
CA GLY A 48 -6.61 6.52 18.11
C GLY A 48 -5.63 7.43 17.36
N THR A 49 -4.41 7.62 17.89
CA THR A 49 -3.33 8.27 17.12
C THR A 49 -3.05 7.47 15.85
N ASP A 50 -2.81 8.17 14.74
CA ASP A 50 -2.47 7.55 13.47
C ASP A 50 -1.28 6.59 13.60
N TRP A 51 -1.41 5.39 13.05
CA TRP A 51 -0.41 4.33 13.16
C TRP A 51 0.98 4.76 12.68
N ARG A 52 1.10 5.69 11.73
CA ARG A 52 2.39 6.22 11.24
C ARG A 52 3.15 6.95 12.33
N LEU A 53 2.43 7.75 13.12
CA LEU A 53 3.00 8.48 14.26
C LEU A 53 3.28 7.53 15.44
N VAL A 54 2.45 6.51 15.62
CA VAL A 54 2.68 5.43 16.58
C VAL A 54 3.96 4.66 16.23
N ASP A 55 4.20 4.38 14.95
CA ASP A 55 5.37 3.66 14.46
C ASP A 55 6.67 4.47 14.69
N PHE A 56 6.63 5.80 14.53
CA PHE A 56 7.74 6.67 14.96
C PHE A 56 8.04 6.56 16.45
N TRP A 57 6.99 6.58 17.28
CA TRP A 57 7.17 6.43 18.71
C TRP A 57 7.76 5.06 19.06
N TYR A 58 7.36 4.00 18.35
CA TYR A 58 7.98 2.68 18.49
C TYR A 58 9.44 2.64 18.06
N ASP A 59 9.81 3.36 17.00
CA ASP A 59 11.23 3.49 16.61
C ASP A 59 12.05 4.22 17.70
N GLU A 60 11.51 5.30 18.26
CA GLU A 60 12.15 6.02 19.38
C GLU A 60 12.30 5.13 20.63
N MET A 61 11.25 4.39 21.00
CA MET A 61 11.30 3.41 22.09
C MET A 61 12.35 2.33 21.82
N THR A 62 12.42 1.83 20.58
CA THR A 62 13.39 0.82 20.18
C THR A 62 14.81 1.35 20.25
N ALA A 63 15.05 2.59 19.82
CA ALA A 63 16.36 3.24 19.92
C ALA A 63 16.80 3.38 21.39
N ALA A 64 15.91 3.87 22.26
CA ALA A 64 16.19 4.02 23.69
C ALA A 64 16.44 2.67 24.39
N LEU A 65 15.76 1.60 23.95
CA LEU A 65 16.04 0.24 24.38
C LEU A 65 17.41 -0.24 23.91
N VAL A 66 17.77 0.00 22.64
CA VAL A 66 19.08 -0.36 22.08
C VAL A 66 20.20 0.35 22.83
N ASP A 67 20.02 1.62 23.20
CA ASP A 67 20.99 2.34 24.03
C ASP A 67 21.14 1.72 25.44
N SER A 68 20.05 1.18 25.99
CA SER A 68 20.02 0.61 27.34
C SER A 68 20.52 -0.84 27.40
N TYR A 69 20.20 -1.66 26.41
CA TYR A 69 20.45 -3.11 26.42
C TYR A 69 21.42 -3.58 25.34
N GLY A 70 21.72 -2.75 24.34
CA GLY A 70 22.51 -3.08 23.16
C GLY A 70 21.67 -3.55 21.97
N PRO A 71 22.31 -3.80 20.81
CA PRO A 71 21.63 -4.01 19.52
C PRO A 71 20.64 -5.19 19.47
N TRP A 72 20.85 -6.23 20.29
CA TRP A 72 20.02 -7.44 20.27
C TRP A 72 18.55 -7.16 20.56
N VAL A 73 18.25 -6.11 21.33
CA VAL A 73 16.87 -5.80 21.74
C VAL A 73 16.02 -5.29 20.60
N VAL A 74 16.60 -4.93 19.45
CA VAL A 74 15.83 -4.46 18.27
C VAL A 74 14.79 -5.48 17.77
N GLY A 75 14.97 -6.76 18.13
CA GLY A 75 14.01 -7.83 17.88
C GLY A 75 12.82 -7.89 18.84
N TRP A 76 12.72 -7.00 19.85
CA TRP A 76 11.66 -7.02 20.86
C TRP A 76 10.22 -7.04 20.32
N PRO A 77 9.86 -6.41 19.19
CA PRO A 77 8.48 -6.47 18.70
C PRO A 77 8.20 -7.77 17.95
N TYR A 78 9.21 -8.63 17.73
CA TYR A 78 9.03 -9.85 16.96
C TYR A 78 8.68 -11.03 17.85
N ARG A 79 7.74 -11.83 17.32
CA ARG A 79 7.40 -13.15 17.84
C ARG A 79 7.57 -14.18 16.74
N VAL A 80 7.82 -15.42 17.17
CA VAL A 80 7.95 -16.56 16.27
C VAL A 80 6.83 -17.55 16.53
N GLU A 81 5.96 -17.69 15.53
CA GLU A 81 4.85 -18.63 15.54
C GLU A 81 5.14 -19.76 14.57
N MET A 82 4.62 -20.95 14.84
CA MET A 82 4.70 -22.05 13.87
C MET A 82 3.43 -22.05 13.02
N GLU A 83 3.57 -21.76 11.73
CA GLU A 83 2.48 -21.76 10.76
C GLU A 83 2.52 -23.03 9.91
N ASP A 84 1.36 -23.64 9.67
CA ASP A 84 1.22 -24.73 8.70
C ASP A 84 0.85 -24.13 7.34
N THR A 85 1.68 -24.38 6.34
CA THR A 85 1.49 -23.88 4.99
C THR A 85 1.32 -25.06 4.04
N ALA A 86 0.39 -24.94 3.09
CA ALA A 86 0.14 -26.00 2.10
C ALA A 86 1.39 -26.35 1.26
N GLU A 87 2.29 -25.38 1.08
CA GLU A 87 3.48 -25.50 0.23
C GLU A 87 4.73 -25.97 0.98
N TYR A 88 4.91 -25.55 2.24
CA TYR A 88 6.14 -25.79 3.00
C TYR A 88 5.93 -26.60 4.29
N GLY A 89 4.69 -27.01 4.59
CA GLY A 89 4.31 -27.63 5.85
C GLY A 89 4.48 -26.67 7.03
N ARG A 90 4.81 -27.22 8.19
CA ARG A 90 4.97 -26.46 9.44
C ARG A 90 6.31 -25.71 9.46
N ILE A 91 6.25 -24.39 9.30
CA ILE A 91 7.41 -23.48 9.27
C ILE A 91 7.30 -22.41 10.35
N PRO A 92 8.42 -21.87 10.86
CA PRO A 92 8.38 -20.69 11.70
C PRO A 92 8.10 -19.43 10.87
N ALA A 93 7.18 -18.60 11.35
CA ALA A 93 6.81 -17.33 10.77
C ALA A 93 7.12 -16.20 11.75
N TRP A 94 7.77 -15.14 11.23
CA TRP A 94 8.06 -13.93 11.99
C TRP A 94 6.91 -12.96 11.88
N ARG A 95 6.39 -12.58 13.05
CA ARG A 95 5.36 -11.56 13.16
C ARG A 95 5.89 -10.42 13.98
N GLN A 96 5.87 -9.24 13.39
CA GLN A 96 6.10 -8.00 14.12
C GLN A 96 4.78 -7.59 14.76
N GLU A 97 4.73 -7.58 16.08
CA GLU A 97 3.55 -7.29 16.88
C GLU A 97 3.92 -6.26 17.96
N ASN A 98 3.70 -5.00 17.62
CA ASN A 98 3.79 -3.93 18.60
C ASN A 98 2.57 -3.98 19.54
N PRO A 99 2.73 -3.67 20.84
CA PRO A 99 1.61 -3.54 21.75
C PRO A 99 0.53 -2.56 21.22
N PRO A 100 -0.76 -2.78 21.51
CA PRO A 100 -1.78 -1.83 21.10
C PRO A 100 -1.65 -0.54 21.93
N ILE A 101 -1.82 0.62 21.29
CA ILE A 101 -1.83 1.91 21.98
C ILE A 101 -3.12 2.06 22.81
N THR A 102 -2.95 1.91 24.12
CA THR A 102 -3.99 1.89 25.16
C THR A 102 -3.64 2.90 26.25
N ALA A 103 -3.85 2.60 27.54
CA ALA A 103 -3.36 3.47 28.60
C ALA A 103 -1.82 3.43 28.68
N PRO A 104 -1.13 4.55 28.94
CA PRO A 104 0.34 4.59 28.94
C PRO A 104 1.00 3.49 29.79
N GLY A 105 0.47 3.21 30.98
CA GLY A 105 0.99 2.16 31.85
C GLY A 105 0.86 0.74 31.27
N GLU A 106 -0.21 0.46 30.50
CA GLU A 106 -0.45 -0.82 29.84
C GLU A 106 0.47 -1.00 28.64
N VAL A 107 0.64 0.04 27.82
CA VAL A 107 1.55 0.02 26.67
C VAL A 107 2.99 -0.24 27.14
N LEU A 108 3.46 0.50 28.15
CA LEU A 108 4.82 0.36 28.67
C LEU A 108 5.04 -1.01 29.35
N ALA A 109 4.02 -1.55 30.02
CA ALA A 109 4.07 -2.92 30.54
C ALA A 109 4.16 -3.94 29.39
N GLY A 110 3.36 -3.78 28.34
CA GLY A 110 3.41 -4.65 27.16
C GLY A 110 4.75 -4.63 26.43
N ILE A 111 5.42 -3.47 26.36
CA ILE A 111 6.79 -3.38 25.82
C ILE A 111 7.77 -4.14 26.72
N ALA A 112 7.68 -3.98 28.04
CA ALA A 112 8.54 -4.70 28.96
C ALA A 112 8.36 -6.23 28.84
N ASP A 113 7.12 -6.69 28.78
CA ASP A 113 6.79 -8.11 28.58
C ASP A 113 7.34 -8.63 27.24
N ALA A 114 7.26 -7.83 26.17
CA ALA A 114 7.79 -8.17 24.86
C ALA A 114 9.34 -8.28 24.86
N VAL A 115 10.04 -7.37 25.54
CA VAL A 115 11.51 -7.44 25.71
C VAL A 115 11.90 -8.71 26.47
N VAL A 116 11.18 -9.06 27.55
CA VAL A 116 11.43 -10.29 28.31
C VAL A 116 11.14 -11.54 27.46
N ALA A 117 10.04 -11.55 26.71
CA ALA A 117 9.70 -12.65 25.82
C ALA A 117 10.74 -12.84 24.72
N TRP A 118 11.25 -11.75 24.16
CA TRP A 118 12.32 -11.76 23.15
C TRP A 118 13.62 -12.36 23.70
N GLN A 119 14.06 -11.94 24.89
CA GLN A 119 15.23 -12.56 25.53
C GLN A 119 14.98 -14.03 25.84
N GLY A 120 13.78 -14.41 26.29
CA GLY A 120 13.40 -15.81 26.52
C GLY A 120 13.52 -16.66 25.26
N LEU A 121 13.08 -16.13 24.11
CA LEU A 121 13.25 -16.78 22.81
C LEU A 121 14.73 -16.93 22.46
N LEU A 122 15.56 -15.90 22.65
CA LEU A 122 17.00 -16.00 22.40
C LEU A 122 17.66 -17.04 23.30
N THR A 123 17.25 -17.13 24.57
CA THR A 123 17.72 -18.17 25.52
C THR A 123 17.28 -19.57 25.09
N GLU A 124 16.04 -19.73 24.63
CA GLU A 124 15.55 -20.99 24.08
C GLU A 124 16.39 -21.41 22.85
N LEU A 125 16.62 -20.47 21.94
CA LEU A 125 17.44 -20.70 20.74
C LEU A 125 18.90 -21.06 21.07
N SER A 126 19.45 -20.55 22.17
CA SER A 126 20.83 -20.84 22.59
C SER A 126 20.96 -22.19 23.30
N THR A 127 19.93 -22.61 24.03
CA THR A 127 19.99 -23.81 24.90
C THR A 127 19.36 -25.05 24.27
N ASP A 128 18.27 -24.90 23.53
CA ASP A 128 17.57 -26.00 22.87
C ASP A 128 16.94 -25.55 21.54
N PRO A 129 17.75 -25.31 20.49
CA PRO A 129 17.24 -24.89 19.19
C PRO A 129 16.39 -25.97 18.50
N ARG A 130 16.32 -27.20 19.03
CA ARG A 130 15.65 -28.34 18.40
C ARG A 130 14.23 -28.56 18.92
N SER A 131 13.86 -28.10 20.11
CA SER A 131 12.51 -28.35 20.64
C SER A 131 11.40 -27.61 19.90
N ARG A 132 11.66 -26.38 19.42
CA ARG A 132 10.64 -25.51 18.81
C ARG A 132 10.61 -25.53 17.28
N PHE A 133 11.75 -25.76 16.63
CA PHE A 133 11.93 -25.50 15.20
C PHE A 133 12.26 -26.73 14.34
N VAL A 134 12.07 -27.96 14.83
CA VAL A 134 12.26 -29.16 13.98
C VAL A 134 11.18 -29.20 12.90
N PRO A 135 11.53 -29.01 11.61
CA PRO A 135 10.61 -29.25 10.52
C PRO A 135 10.57 -30.77 10.26
N SER A 136 9.40 -31.30 9.91
CA SER A 136 9.25 -32.71 9.54
C SER A 136 9.92 -33.09 8.21
N SER A 137 10.61 -32.18 7.49
CA SER A 137 11.16 -32.51 6.16
C SER A 137 12.19 -31.54 5.54
N ALA A 138 12.74 -30.56 6.25
CA ALA A 138 13.71 -29.63 5.63
C ALA A 138 15.09 -30.30 5.45
N ARG A 139 15.50 -30.50 4.18
CA ARG A 139 16.80 -31.05 3.76
C ARG A 139 17.95 -30.47 4.58
N ALA A 140 18.83 -31.37 5.03
CA ALA A 140 20.02 -31.04 5.80
C ALA A 140 20.91 -30.07 5.02
N ILE A 141 21.02 -28.84 5.53
CA ILE A 141 22.15 -27.96 5.26
C ILE A 141 23.08 -28.20 6.45
N GLU A 142 24.16 -28.95 6.23
CA GLU A 142 25.25 -29.08 7.20
C GLU A 142 26.19 -27.88 7.02
N ASP A 143 26.61 -27.24 8.13
CA ASP A 143 27.95 -26.63 8.30
C ASP A 143 28.18 -26.00 9.68
N ASP A 144 29.46 -25.78 9.98
CA ASP A 144 30.20 -25.83 11.25
C ASP A 144 30.57 -24.44 11.84
N ASP A 145 29.67 -23.46 11.79
CA ASP A 145 30.00 -22.07 12.16
C ASP A 145 29.65 -21.66 13.61
N GLY A 146 29.27 -22.61 14.47
CA GLY A 146 28.85 -22.30 15.85
C GLY A 146 27.57 -21.44 15.97
N VAL A 147 26.85 -21.20 14.87
CA VAL A 147 25.56 -20.50 14.82
C VAL A 147 24.42 -21.50 15.01
N PRO A 148 23.48 -21.31 15.95
CA PRO A 148 22.33 -22.20 16.10
C PRO A 148 21.53 -22.31 14.79
N ARG A 149 21.26 -23.54 14.33
CA ARG A 149 20.47 -23.78 13.10
C ARG A 149 19.10 -23.11 13.15
N ALA A 150 18.50 -23.05 14.33
CA ALA A 150 17.25 -22.34 14.55
C ALA A 150 17.37 -20.84 14.30
N TRP A 151 18.49 -20.18 14.66
CA TRP A 151 18.73 -18.77 14.33
C TRP A 151 18.74 -18.51 12.81
N ARG A 152 19.29 -19.42 12.00
CA ARG A 152 19.26 -19.27 10.52
C ARG A 152 17.86 -19.44 9.92
N VAL A 153 17.11 -20.41 10.43
CA VAL A 153 15.71 -20.64 10.05
C VAL A 153 14.84 -19.43 10.43
N VAL A 154 15.13 -18.87 11.60
CA VAL A 154 14.58 -17.61 12.10
C VAL A 154 14.87 -16.44 11.16
N MET A 155 16.06 -16.37 10.58
CA MET A 155 16.47 -15.28 9.68
C MET A 155 15.97 -15.44 8.22
N GLY A 156 15.10 -16.43 7.95
CA GLY A 156 14.56 -16.73 6.62
C GLY A 156 13.47 -15.75 6.12
N PRO A 157 13.12 -15.78 4.83
CA PRO A 157 12.42 -14.69 4.12
C PRO A 157 10.91 -14.53 4.43
N VAL A 158 10.34 -15.24 5.40
CA VAL A 158 8.89 -15.22 5.63
C VAL A 158 8.52 -14.05 6.55
N LYS A 159 8.19 -12.93 5.93
CA LYS A 159 7.71 -11.71 6.59
C LYS A 159 6.20 -11.53 6.35
N ARG A 160 5.43 -11.35 7.41
CA ARG A 160 4.10 -10.74 7.33
C ARG A 160 4.06 -9.53 8.24
N LEU A 161 4.00 -8.35 7.64
CA LEU A 161 3.65 -7.14 8.36
C LEU A 161 2.13 -7.11 8.51
N VAL A 162 1.66 -7.13 9.75
CA VAL A 162 0.25 -6.91 10.06
C VAL A 162 0.11 -5.44 10.39
N PHE A 163 -0.33 -4.64 9.42
CA PHE A 163 -0.70 -3.26 9.68
C PHE A 163 -2.10 -3.23 10.29
N PRO A 164 -2.34 -2.45 11.36
CA PRO A 164 -3.68 -2.25 11.87
C PRO A 164 -4.59 -1.67 10.78
N GLN A 165 -5.86 -2.08 10.81
CA GLN A 165 -6.89 -1.68 9.85
C GLN A 165 -7.30 -0.21 10.08
N HIS A 166 -6.39 0.73 9.76
CA HIS A 166 -6.82 2.11 9.55
C HIS A 166 -7.63 2.17 8.25
N PRO A 167 -8.80 2.83 8.24
CA PRO A 167 -9.60 2.99 7.03
C PRO A 167 -8.80 3.85 6.05
N ARG A 168 -8.08 3.20 5.15
CA ARG A 168 -7.38 3.86 4.04
C ARG A 168 -8.43 4.38 3.08
N LEU A 169 -8.19 5.58 2.55
CA LEU A 169 -8.94 6.07 1.40
C LEU A 169 -8.89 5.02 0.26
N PRO A 170 -9.99 4.82 -0.48
CA PRO A 170 -10.02 3.83 -1.54
C PRO A 170 -9.02 4.18 -2.63
N HIS A 171 -8.42 3.14 -3.22
CA HIS A 171 -7.68 3.31 -4.47
C HIS A 171 -8.66 3.74 -5.58
N PRO A 172 -8.27 4.63 -6.52
CA PRO A 172 -9.14 5.05 -7.64
C PRO A 172 -9.71 3.89 -8.45
N ALA A 173 -8.91 2.83 -8.67
CA ALA A 173 -9.34 1.58 -9.31
C ALA A 173 -10.47 0.82 -8.56
N GLY A 174 -10.69 1.14 -7.28
CA GLY A 174 -11.76 0.57 -6.47
C GLY A 174 -13.10 1.31 -6.58
N LEU A 175 -13.13 2.49 -7.20
CA LEU A 175 -14.35 3.28 -7.37
C LEU A 175 -15.20 2.73 -8.52
N SER A 176 -16.51 2.86 -8.40
CA SER A 176 -17.47 2.62 -9.49
C SER A 176 -17.58 3.82 -10.42
N TRP A 177 -18.11 3.62 -11.63
CA TRP A 177 -18.41 4.76 -12.53
C TRP A 177 -19.36 5.76 -11.88
N ALA A 178 -20.38 5.30 -11.14
CA ALA A 178 -21.30 6.18 -10.42
C ALA A 178 -20.57 7.10 -9.42
N GLU A 179 -19.48 6.63 -8.82
CA GLU A 179 -18.63 7.37 -7.89
C GLU A 179 -17.67 8.37 -8.55
N VAL A 180 -17.39 8.24 -9.85
CA VAL A 180 -16.47 9.15 -10.58
C VAL A 180 -17.11 9.94 -11.71
N ASP A 181 -18.34 9.59 -12.13
CA ASP A 181 -19.08 10.24 -13.24
C ASP A 181 -19.20 11.76 -13.04
N PRO A 182 -18.56 12.59 -13.88
CA PRO A 182 -18.57 14.04 -13.70
C PRO A 182 -19.97 14.64 -13.91
N ALA A 183 -20.85 14.01 -14.69
CA ALA A 183 -22.21 14.52 -14.94
C ALA A 183 -23.07 14.58 -13.66
N ARG A 184 -22.70 13.81 -12.63
CA ARG A 184 -23.41 13.75 -11.35
C ARG A 184 -22.85 14.71 -10.32
N ARG A 185 -21.85 15.53 -10.67
CA ARG A 185 -21.06 16.30 -9.72
C ARG A 185 -20.94 17.75 -10.17
N ARG A 186 -21.00 18.67 -9.20
CA ARG A 186 -20.63 20.06 -9.42
C ARG A 186 -19.18 20.22 -9.01
N PHE A 187 -18.34 20.63 -9.94
CA PHE A 187 -16.94 20.94 -9.69
C PHE A 187 -16.62 22.28 -10.34
N ASP A 188 -15.96 23.15 -9.60
CA ASP A 188 -15.44 24.43 -10.07
C ASP A 188 -13.92 24.44 -9.84
N PRO A 189 -13.11 24.33 -10.91
CA PRO A 189 -11.65 24.24 -10.78
C PRO A 189 -11.03 25.46 -10.09
N GLU A 190 -11.67 26.63 -10.18
CA GLU A 190 -11.18 27.87 -9.55
C GLU A 190 -11.25 27.83 -8.01
N THR A 191 -12.03 26.90 -7.45
CA THR A 191 -12.14 26.74 -6.00
C THR A 191 -10.99 25.94 -5.38
N VAL A 192 -10.27 25.14 -6.17
CA VAL A 192 -9.25 24.20 -5.66
C VAL A 192 -8.11 24.91 -4.91
N PRO A 193 -7.54 26.03 -5.42
CA PRO A 193 -6.50 26.75 -4.68
C PRO A 193 -6.98 27.28 -3.33
N ALA A 194 -8.22 27.76 -3.24
CA ALA A 194 -8.80 28.29 -2.01
C ALA A 194 -9.01 27.18 -0.96
N VAL A 195 -9.47 26.01 -1.41
CA VAL A 195 -9.63 24.82 -0.56
C VAL A 195 -8.26 24.39 -0.02
N LEU A 196 -7.25 24.26 -0.88
CA LEU A 196 -5.89 23.90 -0.46
C LEU A 196 -5.26 24.94 0.48
N ALA A 197 -5.54 26.23 0.31
CA ALA A 197 -5.11 27.26 1.24
C ALA A 197 -5.72 27.10 2.64
N GLY A 198 -6.92 26.50 2.72
CA GLY A 198 -7.60 26.16 3.98
C GLY A 198 -7.11 24.89 4.65
N VAL A 199 -6.31 24.04 3.96
CA VAL A 199 -5.78 22.78 4.52
C VAL A 199 -4.47 23.07 5.26
N PRO A 200 -4.40 22.94 6.59
CA PRO A 200 -3.17 23.23 7.34
C PRO A 200 -1.98 22.37 6.91
N ALA A 201 -2.22 21.11 6.54
CA ALA A 201 -1.20 20.22 6.00
C ALA A 201 -0.59 20.77 4.70
N ALA A 202 -1.39 21.39 3.82
CA ALA A 202 -0.89 21.95 2.56
C ALA A 202 0.02 23.18 2.77
N ALA A 203 -0.10 23.87 3.91
CA ALA A 203 0.83 24.92 4.33
C ALA A 203 2.11 24.37 5.00
N SER A 204 2.06 23.12 5.47
CA SER A 204 3.14 22.45 6.21
C SER A 204 3.65 21.23 5.44
N VAL A 205 4.17 21.45 4.24
CA VAL A 205 4.67 20.36 3.38
C VAL A 205 5.82 19.61 4.05
N PRO A 206 5.92 18.28 3.87
CA PRO A 206 7.05 17.50 4.36
C PRO A 206 8.37 18.05 3.81
N ALA A 207 9.42 17.98 4.64
CA ALA A 207 10.75 18.35 4.20
C ALA A 207 11.23 17.41 3.07
N PRO A 208 12.14 17.86 2.18
CA PRO A 208 12.83 16.96 1.27
C PRO A 208 13.45 15.79 2.06
N HIS A 209 13.24 14.56 1.60
CA HIS A 209 13.67 13.33 2.27
C HIS A 209 13.05 13.07 3.64
N ALA A 210 11.90 13.67 3.95
CA ALA A 210 11.09 13.23 5.07
C ALA A 210 10.83 11.72 4.96
N ASP A 211 10.73 11.08 6.11
CA ASP A 211 10.34 9.67 6.20
C ASP A 211 9.00 9.44 5.47
N TRP A 212 8.92 8.32 4.76
CA TRP A 212 7.77 7.96 3.94
C TRP A 212 6.46 7.94 4.74
N ARG A 213 6.48 7.65 6.05
CA ARG A 213 5.30 7.68 6.93
C ARG A 213 4.75 9.08 7.10
N LEU A 214 5.60 10.10 7.20
CA LEU A 214 5.15 11.50 7.27
C LEU A 214 4.62 11.97 5.92
N ILE A 215 5.25 11.53 4.84
CA ILE A 215 4.81 11.82 3.48
C ILE A 215 3.43 11.20 3.23
N ASP A 216 3.25 9.92 3.56
CA ASP A 216 1.98 9.21 3.40
C ASP A 216 0.87 9.83 4.26
N LEU A 217 1.17 10.18 5.52
CA LEU A 217 0.23 10.91 6.39
C LEU A 217 -0.17 12.26 5.81
N TRP A 218 0.79 12.99 5.25
CA TRP A 218 0.51 14.26 4.59
C TRP A 218 -0.38 14.08 3.35
N LEU A 219 -0.06 13.11 2.48
CA LEU A 219 -0.84 12.80 1.28
C LEU A 219 -2.28 12.42 1.62
N GLU A 220 -2.47 11.57 2.63
CA GLU A 220 -3.79 11.15 3.08
C GLU A 220 -4.57 12.30 3.72
N THR A 221 -3.90 13.18 4.47
CA THR A 221 -4.54 14.37 5.06
C THR A 221 -5.02 15.34 3.98
N VAL A 222 -4.17 15.63 2.98
CA VAL A 222 -4.55 16.48 1.84
C VAL A 222 -5.68 15.85 1.04
N THR A 223 -5.59 14.54 0.75
CA THR A 223 -6.64 13.83 0.01
C THR A 223 -7.96 13.81 0.79
N SER A 224 -7.92 13.61 2.11
CA SER A 224 -9.13 13.62 2.94
C SER A 224 -9.84 14.98 2.92
N ALA A 225 -9.09 16.08 2.99
CA ALA A 225 -9.67 17.42 2.89
C ALA A 225 -10.28 17.68 1.51
N LEU A 226 -9.65 17.20 0.43
CA LEU A 226 -10.23 17.27 -0.91
C LEU A 226 -11.50 16.40 -1.02
N VAL A 227 -11.51 15.21 -0.43
CA VAL A 227 -12.67 14.30 -0.43
C VAL A 227 -13.83 14.91 0.35
N GLU A 228 -13.58 15.56 1.49
CA GLU A 228 -14.61 16.26 2.26
C GLU A 228 -15.28 17.36 1.44
N GLN A 229 -14.50 18.07 0.61
CA GLN A 229 -14.99 19.18 -0.20
C GLN A 229 -15.66 18.72 -1.51
N TYR A 230 -15.06 17.78 -2.23
CA TYR A 230 -15.44 17.42 -3.60
C TYR A 230 -16.05 16.03 -3.74
N GLY A 231 -15.95 15.20 -2.70
CA GLY A 231 -16.36 13.80 -2.70
C GLY A 231 -15.25 12.83 -3.13
N THR A 232 -15.54 11.54 -3.00
CA THR A 232 -14.56 10.45 -3.13
C THR A 232 -13.87 10.35 -4.50
N TRP A 233 -14.48 10.85 -5.58
CA TRP A 233 -13.86 10.80 -6.92
C TRP A 233 -12.47 11.43 -6.94
N VAL A 234 -12.20 12.42 -6.10
CA VAL A 234 -10.95 13.19 -6.11
C VAL A 234 -9.75 12.35 -5.67
N VAL A 235 -9.92 11.17 -5.06
CA VAL A 235 -8.78 10.30 -4.66
C VAL A 235 -7.85 9.93 -5.82
N GLY A 236 -8.32 10.05 -7.07
CA GLY A 236 -7.51 9.88 -8.28
C GLY A 236 -6.55 11.01 -8.61
N TRP A 237 -6.56 12.13 -7.88
CA TRP A 237 -5.69 13.28 -8.15
C TRP A 237 -4.20 12.93 -8.15
N ARG A 238 -3.77 11.89 -7.42
CA ARG A 238 -2.37 11.43 -7.39
C ARG A 238 -2.16 10.12 -8.15
N TRP A 239 -3.10 9.73 -9.01
CA TRP A 239 -2.95 8.56 -9.87
C TRP A 239 -2.05 8.91 -11.06
N SER A 240 -0.77 8.98 -10.76
CA SER A 240 0.30 9.49 -11.62
C SER A 240 0.61 8.56 -12.78
N ILE A 241 1.11 9.13 -13.88
CA ILE A 241 1.75 8.39 -14.97
C ILE A 241 3.02 7.68 -14.44
N GLY A 242 3.19 6.40 -14.79
CA GLY A 242 4.35 5.58 -14.41
C GLY A 242 4.46 5.32 -12.91
N GLU A 243 5.67 5.04 -12.43
CA GLU A 243 6.01 4.54 -11.07
C GLU A 243 5.82 5.57 -9.93
N GLY A 244 4.84 6.47 -10.07
CA GLY A 244 4.50 7.42 -9.03
C GLY A 244 3.63 6.84 -7.92
N ASP A 245 3.05 7.71 -7.08
CA ASP A 245 2.50 7.32 -5.77
C ASP A 245 1.43 6.20 -5.80
N LEU A 246 0.60 6.18 -6.85
CA LEU A 246 -0.42 5.14 -7.05
C LEU A 246 -0.16 4.25 -8.27
N ASP A 247 0.90 4.54 -9.03
CA ASP A 247 1.35 3.84 -10.24
C ASP A 247 0.33 3.71 -11.40
N GLY A 248 0.80 3.93 -12.64
CA GLY A 248 0.07 3.61 -13.86
C GLY A 248 -1.24 4.33 -14.12
N GLY A 249 -1.41 5.51 -13.53
CA GLY A 249 -2.54 6.38 -13.75
C GLY A 249 -2.31 7.40 -14.86
N VAL A 250 -3.16 8.42 -14.87
CA VAL A 250 -3.26 9.41 -15.95
C VAL A 250 -2.73 10.78 -15.56
N VAL A 251 -2.49 11.06 -14.29
CA VAL A 251 -2.12 12.41 -13.85
C VAL A 251 -0.64 12.67 -14.15
N GLY A 252 -0.34 13.71 -14.92
CA GLY A 252 1.02 14.14 -15.26
C GLY A 252 1.55 15.28 -14.38
N ALA A 253 0.66 16.12 -13.82
CA ALA A 253 1.03 17.21 -12.93
C ALA A 253 1.59 16.71 -11.57
N TRP A 254 1.34 15.44 -11.25
CA TRP A 254 1.91 14.73 -10.11
C TRP A 254 2.73 13.55 -10.60
N CYS A 255 3.99 13.47 -10.20
CA CYS A 255 4.85 12.31 -10.47
C CYS A 255 4.86 11.43 -9.22
N CYS A 256 5.62 11.81 -8.20
CA CYS A 256 5.68 11.14 -6.91
C CYS A 256 5.98 12.15 -5.82
N ALA A 257 5.74 11.77 -4.57
CA ALA A 257 5.98 12.66 -3.44
C ALA A 257 7.40 13.24 -3.41
N SER A 258 8.43 12.46 -3.75
CA SER A 258 9.83 12.94 -3.73
C SER A 258 10.16 13.98 -4.81
N HIS A 259 9.40 14.03 -5.90
CA HIS A 259 9.61 15.00 -6.99
C HIS A 259 8.59 16.15 -6.99
N SER A 260 7.38 15.91 -6.48
CA SER A 260 6.29 16.88 -6.50
C SER A 260 6.17 17.68 -5.20
N ILE A 261 6.70 17.19 -4.08
CA ILE A 261 6.77 17.94 -2.82
C ILE A 261 8.06 18.78 -2.81
N THR A 262 7.92 20.10 -2.90
CA THR A 262 9.04 21.05 -2.95
C THR A 262 8.80 22.21 -1.98
N THR A 263 8.30 23.36 -2.44
CA THR A 263 7.87 24.46 -1.58
C THR A 263 6.36 24.39 -1.35
N PRO A 264 5.83 24.96 -0.23
CA PRO A 264 4.39 24.97 0.01
C PRO A 264 3.58 25.54 -1.16
N GLU A 265 4.06 26.59 -1.83
CA GLU A 265 3.38 27.21 -2.97
C GLU A 265 3.41 26.30 -4.20
N ALA A 266 4.57 25.76 -4.56
CA ALA A 266 4.72 24.91 -5.73
C ALA A 266 3.97 23.58 -5.56
N THR A 267 4.01 22.99 -4.36
CA THR A 267 3.26 21.78 -4.04
C THR A 267 1.75 22.01 -4.07
N ARG A 268 1.25 23.14 -3.54
CA ARG A 268 -0.18 23.48 -3.66
C ARG A 268 -0.60 23.67 -5.12
N ALA A 269 0.22 24.31 -5.94
CA ALA A 269 -0.04 24.47 -7.36
C ALA A 269 -0.05 23.10 -8.09
N ALA A 270 0.88 22.20 -7.76
CA ALA A 270 0.92 20.84 -8.31
C ALA A 270 -0.35 20.05 -7.94
N VAL A 271 -0.72 20.02 -6.66
CA VAL A 271 -1.96 19.35 -6.20
C VAL A 271 -3.19 19.93 -6.90
N ALA A 272 -3.29 21.27 -7.02
CA ALA A 272 -4.41 21.91 -7.71
C ALA A 272 -4.48 21.49 -9.18
N ALA A 273 -3.36 21.56 -9.91
CA ALA A 273 -3.27 21.13 -11.30
C ALA A 273 -3.66 19.66 -11.47
N SER A 274 -3.22 18.80 -10.55
CA SER A 274 -3.52 17.37 -10.55
C SER A 274 -5.00 17.04 -10.32
N VAL A 275 -5.68 17.77 -9.44
CA VAL A 275 -7.13 17.62 -9.22
C VAL A 275 -7.91 18.00 -10.48
N VAL A 276 -7.54 19.11 -11.12
CA VAL A 276 -8.18 19.58 -12.37
C VAL A 276 -7.90 18.61 -13.51
N GLU A 277 -6.65 18.17 -13.67
CA GLU A 277 -6.26 17.20 -14.69
C GLU A 277 -6.98 15.85 -14.54
N TRP A 278 -7.15 15.39 -13.30
CA TRP A 278 -7.93 14.20 -13.01
C TRP A 278 -9.41 14.38 -13.37
N HIS A 279 -10.01 15.52 -13.03
CA HIS A 279 -11.39 15.83 -13.42
C HIS A 279 -11.56 15.89 -14.94
N ASP A 280 -10.66 16.56 -15.65
CA ASP A 280 -10.71 16.71 -17.11
C ASP A 280 -10.61 15.36 -17.81
N TRP A 281 -9.81 14.44 -17.27
CA TRP A 281 -9.79 13.06 -17.74
C TRP A 281 -11.15 12.35 -17.56
N LEU A 282 -11.81 12.52 -16.41
CA LEU A 282 -13.13 11.94 -16.17
C LEU A 282 -14.19 12.53 -17.12
N VAL A 283 -14.09 13.83 -17.45
CA VAL A 283 -14.94 14.48 -18.45
C VAL A 283 -14.69 13.91 -19.85
N ASP A 284 -13.44 13.79 -20.28
CA ASP A 284 -13.11 13.16 -21.57
C ASP A 284 -13.65 11.74 -21.63
N LEU A 285 -13.48 10.93 -20.57
CA LEU A 285 -14.04 9.58 -20.47
C LEU A 285 -15.56 9.56 -20.61
N ALA A 286 -16.28 10.45 -19.92
CA ALA A 286 -17.73 10.55 -20.04
C ALA A 286 -18.17 10.88 -21.48
N GLU A 287 -17.46 11.77 -22.16
CA GLU A 287 -17.69 12.07 -23.58
C GLU A 287 -17.37 10.88 -24.49
N ARG A 288 -16.34 10.06 -24.17
CA ARG A 288 -16.09 8.79 -24.89
C ARG A 288 -17.23 7.83 -24.68
N PHE A 289 -17.69 7.66 -23.45
CA PHE A 289 -18.77 6.74 -23.12
C PHE A 289 -20.06 7.14 -23.84
N ALA A 290 -20.41 8.43 -23.84
CA ALA A 290 -21.58 8.95 -24.55
C ALA A 290 -21.54 8.78 -26.08
N ARG A 291 -20.35 8.61 -26.68
CA ARG A 291 -20.22 8.30 -28.12
C ARG A 291 -20.60 6.87 -28.47
N PHE A 292 -20.46 5.94 -27.53
CA PHE A 292 -20.74 4.52 -27.74
C PHE A 292 -22.03 4.06 -27.06
N LEU A 293 -22.45 4.72 -25.98
CA LEU A 293 -23.64 4.35 -25.21
C LEU A 293 -24.89 5.14 -25.64
N PRO A 294 -26.08 4.51 -25.60
CA PRO A 294 -26.30 3.11 -25.27
C PRO A 294 -25.84 2.20 -26.41
N LEU A 295 -25.15 1.10 -26.07
CA LEU A 295 -24.92 0.02 -27.03
C LEU A 295 -26.24 -0.74 -27.15
N PRO A 296 -26.87 -0.79 -28.33
CA PRO A 296 -28.20 -1.37 -28.45
C PRO A 296 -28.17 -2.87 -28.17
N GLY A 297 -28.94 -3.32 -27.17
CA GLY A 297 -29.05 -4.75 -26.81
C GLY A 297 -30.00 -5.54 -27.71
N ASP A 298 -30.74 -4.84 -28.56
CA ASP A 298 -31.76 -5.32 -29.48
C ASP A 298 -31.29 -5.31 -30.96
N LEU A 299 -30.02 -4.97 -31.20
CA LEU A 299 -29.39 -5.16 -32.49
C LEU A 299 -29.09 -6.64 -32.78
N PRO A 300 -28.98 -7.03 -34.06
CA PRO A 300 -28.39 -8.30 -34.44
C PRO A 300 -27.03 -8.51 -33.74
N ALA A 301 -26.73 -9.76 -33.38
CA ALA A 301 -25.52 -10.08 -32.61
C ALA A 301 -24.22 -9.55 -33.24
N ASP A 302 -24.13 -9.57 -34.57
CA ASP A 302 -22.96 -9.07 -35.32
C ASP A 302 -22.79 -7.54 -35.19
N ASP A 303 -23.90 -6.79 -35.22
CA ASP A 303 -23.86 -5.32 -35.08
C ASP A 303 -23.56 -4.91 -33.63
N ALA A 304 -24.08 -5.66 -32.64
CA ALA A 304 -23.74 -5.47 -31.24
C ALA A 304 -22.26 -5.75 -30.97
N LEU A 305 -21.70 -6.78 -31.60
CA LEU A 305 -20.29 -7.16 -31.50
C LEU A 305 -19.37 -6.08 -32.08
N ASP A 306 -19.63 -5.55 -33.29
CA ASP A 306 -18.85 -4.42 -33.85
C ASP A 306 -18.88 -3.18 -32.94
N GLY A 307 -20.05 -2.86 -32.38
CA GLY A 307 -20.20 -1.74 -31.45
C GLY A 307 -19.34 -1.88 -30.20
N TRP A 308 -19.34 -3.06 -29.58
CA TRP A 308 -18.49 -3.37 -28.42
C TRP A 308 -17.01 -3.35 -28.78
N GLU A 309 -16.60 -3.97 -29.88
CA GLU A 309 -15.20 -4.00 -30.30
C GLU A 309 -14.63 -2.60 -30.50
N ARG A 310 -15.38 -1.75 -31.21
CA ARG A 310 -14.95 -0.36 -31.48
C ARG A 310 -14.85 0.45 -30.21
N ALA A 311 -15.80 0.30 -29.29
CA ALA A 311 -15.77 0.98 -28.01
C ALA A 311 -14.54 0.56 -27.18
N VAL A 312 -14.30 -0.74 -27.07
CA VAL A 312 -13.18 -1.29 -26.28
C VAL A 312 -11.84 -0.90 -26.87
N ALA A 313 -11.65 -1.06 -28.18
CA ALA A 313 -10.40 -0.65 -28.84
C ALA A 313 -10.13 0.85 -28.64
N HIS A 314 -11.16 1.69 -28.78
CA HIS A 314 -11.04 3.14 -28.58
C HIS A 314 -10.65 3.50 -27.14
N LEU A 315 -11.23 2.84 -26.15
CA LEU A 315 -10.92 3.08 -24.73
C LEU A 315 -9.53 2.58 -24.35
N VAL A 316 -9.12 1.40 -24.83
CA VAL A 316 -7.77 0.86 -24.61
C VAL A 316 -6.72 1.82 -25.16
N THR A 317 -6.88 2.29 -26.41
CA THR A 317 -5.97 3.26 -27.02
C THR A 317 -5.98 4.59 -26.27
N ALA A 318 -7.16 5.11 -25.88
CA ALA A 318 -7.24 6.36 -25.14
C ALA A 318 -6.50 6.31 -23.79
N VAL A 319 -6.64 5.20 -23.06
CA VAL A 319 -5.90 5.00 -21.80
C VAL A 319 -4.41 4.87 -22.09
N GLY A 320 -4.03 4.06 -23.07
CA GLY A 320 -2.64 3.87 -23.47
C GLY A 320 -1.94 5.18 -23.79
N ASP A 321 -2.53 6.01 -24.65
CA ASP A 321 -2.00 7.33 -25.02
C ASP A 321 -1.90 8.26 -23.81
N ARG A 322 -2.91 8.22 -22.93
CA ARG A 322 -2.96 9.11 -21.75
C ARG A 322 -1.92 8.75 -20.69
N THR A 323 -1.69 7.47 -20.51
CA THR A 323 -0.75 6.88 -19.55
C THR A 323 0.64 6.69 -20.16
N GLN A 324 0.83 6.95 -21.46
CA GLN A 324 2.08 6.75 -22.19
C GLN A 324 2.60 5.29 -22.15
N TYR A 325 1.72 4.32 -21.90
CA TYR A 325 2.06 2.89 -21.77
C TYR A 325 3.13 2.60 -20.70
N GLU A 326 3.21 3.48 -19.70
CA GLU A 326 4.18 3.46 -18.61
C GLU A 326 3.96 2.30 -17.62
N SER A 327 4.70 2.28 -16.51
CA SER A 327 4.46 1.29 -15.45
C SER A 327 2.97 1.20 -15.08
N GLY A 328 2.44 -0.03 -14.94
CA GLY A 328 1.10 -0.26 -14.38
C GLY A 328 -0.09 0.21 -15.22
N TRP A 329 0.11 0.76 -16.43
CA TRP A 329 -0.95 1.39 -17.24
C TRP A 329 -2.18 0.50 -17.49
N TYR A 330 -1.97 -0.81 -17.59
CA TYR A 330 -3.03 -1.79 -17.81
C TYR A 330 -3.99 -1.89 -16.61
N GLY A 331 -3.56 -1.52 -15.39
CA GLY A 331 -4.43 -1.38 -14.23
C GLY A 331 -5.46 -0.25 -14.42
N CYS A 332 -5.03 0.91 -14.94
CA CYS A 332 -5.93 1.98 -15.35
C CYS A 332 -6.85 1.53 -16.49
N CYS A 333 -6.32 0.80 -17.48
CA CYS A 333 -7.11 0.28 -18.59
C CYS A 333 -8.26 -0.62 -18.11
N ARG A 334 -7.95 -1.60 -17.25
CA ARG A 334 -8.96 -2.49 -16.65
C ARG A 334 -10.00 -1.72 -15.84
N THR A 335 -9.59 -0.68 -15.12
CA THR A 335 -10.50 0.20 -14.37
C THR A 335 -11.49 0.91 -15.30
N VAL A 336 -10.99 1.53 -16.37
CA VAL A 336 -11.83 2.27 -17.34
C VAL A 336 -12.78 1.32 -18.07
N LEU A 337 -12.34 0.13 -18.44
CA LEU A 337 -13.23 -0.89 -19.01
C LEU A 337 -14.31 -1.30 -18.01
N GLY A 338 -13.97 -1.49 -16.73
CA GLY A 338 -14.95 -1.74 -15.67
C GLY A 338 -15.98 -0.63 -15.52
N TRP A 339 -15.54 0.63 -15.60
CA TRP A 339 -16.43 1.78 -15.60
C TRP A 339 -17.34 1.83 -16.82
N PHE A 340 -16.82 1.54 -18.01
CA PHE A 340 -17.60 1.49 -19.23
C PHE A 340 -18.69 0.41 -19.17
N LEU A 341 -18.35 -0.80 -18.70
CA LEU A 341 -19.32 -1.88 -18.49
C LEU A 341 -20.38 -1.50 -17.44
N THR A 342 -19.98 -0.79 -16.38
CA THR A 342 -20.93 -0.22 -15.39
C THR A 342 -21.88 0.77 -16.05
N ALA A 343 -21.36 1.69 -16.85
CA ALA A 343 -22.16 2.69 -17.57
C ALA A 343 -23.11 2.06 -18.60
N ALA A 344 -22.73 0.91 -19.16
CA ALA A 344 -23.57 0.09 -20.03
C ALA A 344 -24.63 -0.74 -19.30
N GLY A 345 -24.68 -0.70 -17.95
CA GLY A 345 -25.69 -1.38 -17.14
C GLY A 345 -25.29 -2.74 -16.57
N MET A 346 -24.03 -3.19 -16.73
CA MET A 346 -23.55 -4.40 -16.05
C MET A 346 -23.17 -4.06 -14.61
N GLU A 347 -24.05 -4.35 -13.65
CA GLU A 347 -23.83 -3.99 -12.24
C GLU A 347 -22.97 -4.99 -11.46
N ASP A 348 -22.96 -6.26 -11.86
CA ASP A 348 -22.19 -7.32 -11.20
C ASP A 348 -20.69 -7.10 -11.36
N ARG A 349 -20.04 -6.74 -10.25
CA ARG A 349 -18.60 -6.46 -10.20
C ARG A 349 -17.76 -7.70 -10.48
N GLU A 350 -18.06 -8.82 -9.85
CA GLU A 350 -17.26 -10.05 -9.98
C GLU A 350 -17.29 -10.50 -11.44
N ARG A 351 -18.47 -10.46 -12.04
CA ARG A 351 -18.63 -10.78 -13.47
C ARG A 351 -17.83 -9.85 -14.37
N ARG A 352 -17.87 -8.53 -14.15
CA ARG A 352 -17.05 -7.59 -14.95
C ARG A 352 -15.56 -7.86 -14.80
N ASP A 353 -15.10 -8.11 -13.57
CA ASP A 353 -13.69 -8.35 -13.28
C ASP A 353 -13.19 -9.62 -13.98
N GLU A 354 -14.01 -10.68 -14.02
CA GLU A 354 -13.74 -11.90 -14.79
C GLU A 354 -13.65 -11.65 -16.30
N LEU A 355 -14.62 -10.92 -16.87
CA LEU A 355 -14.66 -10.60 -18.30
C LEU A 355 -13.40 -9.82 -18.72
N ILE A 356 -13.04 -8.81 -17.94
CA ILE A 356 -11.88 -7.96 -18.18
C ILE A 356 -10.59 -8.76 -18.00
N ALA A 357 -10.49 -9.58 -16.94
CA ALA A 357 -9.32 -10.45 -16.73
C ALA A 357 -9.14 -11.38 -17.93
N HIS A 358 -10.20 -12.06 -18.36
CA HIS A 358 -10.16 -12.97 -19.50
C HIS A 358 -9.72 -12.30 -20.81
N ALA A 359 -10.17 -11.06 -21.03
CA ALA A 359 -9.82 -10.31 -22.23
C ALA A 359 -8.36 -9.81 -22.18
N THR A 360 -7.87 -9.38 -21.02
CA THR A 360 -6.57 -8.69 -20.87
C THR A 360 -5.40 -9.58 -20.44
N ASP A 361 -5.65 -10.78 -19.91
CA ASP A 361 -4.61 -11.63 -19.34
C ASP A 361 -3.51 -11.98 -20.34
N GLY A 362 -2.26 -11.76 -19.93
CA GLY A 362 -1.04 -11.99 -20.71
C GLY A 362 -0.81 -11.08 -21.92
N ARG A 363 -1.66 -10.08 -22.18
CA ARG A 363 -1.58 -9.23 -23.39
C ARG A 363 -0.99 -7.85 -23.16
N PHE A 364 -1.08 -7.35 -21.93
CA PHE A 364 -0.52 -6.06 -21.57
C PHE A 364 0.63 -6.22 -20.59
N ALA A 365 1.63 -5.34 -20.72
CA ALA A 365 2.79 -5.29 -19.85
C ALA A 365 3.16 -3.83 -19.57
N SER A 366 3.78 -3.59 -18.42
CA SER A 366 4.38 -2.29 -18.09
C SER A 366 5.42 -1.90 -19.14
N TRP A 367 5.51 -0.61 -19.46
CA TRP A 367 6.53 -0.05 -20.39
C TRP A 367 6.45 -0.55 -21.83
N VAL A 368 5.30 -1.11 -22.23
CA VAL A 368 5.10 -1.70 -23.56
C VAL A 368 3.79 -1.19 -24.15
N GLU A 369 3.91 -0.47 -25.27
CA GLU A 369 2.77 -0.18 -26.14
C GLU A 369 2.31 -1.51 -26.79
N PRO A 370 1.04 -1.92 -26.59
CA PRO A 370 0.51 -3.13 -27.20
C PRO A 370 0.42 -2.98 -28.71
N SER A 371 0.60 -4.08 -29.44
CA SER A 371 0.40 -4.04 -30.88
C SER A 371 -1.07 -3.80 -31.23
N ARG A 372 -1.36 -3.30 -32.43
CA ARG A 372 -2.75 -3.19 -32.92
C ARG A 372 -3.49 -4.52 -32.90
N ALA A 373 -2.78 -5.63 -33.11
CA ALA A 373 -3.36 -6.97 -33.05
C ALA A 373 -3.75 -7.35 -31.61
N ASP A 374 -2.96 -6.95 -30.62
CA ASP A 374 -3.28 -7.18 -29.21
C ASP A 374 -4.51 -6.37 -28.79
N VAL A 375 -4.57 -5.08 -29.17
CA VAL A 375 -5.74 -4.22 -28.89
C VAL A 375 -7.01 -4.80 -29.53
N HIS A 376 -6.94 -5.23 -30.79
CA HIS A 376 -8.08 -5.85 -31.46
C HIS A 376 -8.49 -7.18 -30.79
N SER A 377 -7.51 -8.02 -30.42
CA SER A 377 -7.79 -9.28 -29.72
C SER A 377 -8.47 -9.06 -28.37
N VAL A 378 -8.06 -8.04 -27.60
CA VAL A 378 -8.73 -7.68 -26.34
C VAL A 378 -10.17 -7.23 -26.60
N ALA A 379 -10.37 -6.39 -27.61
CA ALA A 379 -11.67 -5.86 -27.99
C ALA A 379 -12.65 -6.97 -28.41
N GLU A 380 -12.23 -7.85 -29.32
CA GLU A 380 -13.00 -9.01 -29.80
C GLU A 380 -13.39 -9.91 -28.63
N ARG A 381 -12.42 -10.33 -27.80
CA ARG A 381 -12.68 -11.23 -26.66
C ARG A 381 -13.65 -10.63 -25.65
N LEU A 382 -13.54 -9.33 -25.36
CA LEU A 382 -14.46 -8.68 -24.41
C LEU A 382 -15.86 -8.57 -25.03
N ALA A 383 -15.97 -8.17 -26.30
CA ALA A 383 -17.23 -8.06 -27.02
C ALA A 383 -17.98 -9.40 -27.08
N GLU A 384 -17.30 -10.48 -27.48
CA GLU A 384 -17.88 -11.83 -27.55
C GLU A 384 -18.48 -12.27 -26.20
N GLN A 385 -17.74 -12.05 -25.11
CA GLN A 385 -18.16 -12.50 -23.78
C GLN A 385 -19.32 -11.66 -23.23
N VAL A 386 -19.33 -10.36 -23.53
CA VAL A 386 -20.43 -9.46 -23.15
C VAL A 386 -21.70 -9.83 -23.91
N VAL A 387 -21.63 -9.98 -25.24
CA VAL A 387 -22.81 -10.33 -26.06
C VAL A 387 -23.36 -11.70 -25.66
N ARG A 388 -22.49 -12.69 -25.43
CA ARG A 388 -22.91 -14.02 -24.95
C ARG A 388 -23.53 -13.99 -23.56
N ALA A 389 -23.14 -13.05 -22.70
CA ALA A 389 -23.69 -12.92 -21.36
C ALA A 389 -25.03 -12.15 -21.31
N GLY A 390 -25.33 -11.35 -22.34
CA GLY A 390 -26.59 -10.61 -22.48
C GLY A 390 -27.72 -11.40 -23.15
N THR A 391 -27.41 -12.51 -23.82
CA THR A 391 -28.37 -13.53 -24.29
C THR A 391 -28.68 -14.54 -23.19
#